data_AF-A0A285J4F1-F1
#
_entry.id   AF-A0A285J4F1-F1
#
_cell.length_a   1.000
_cell.length_b   1.000
_cell.length_c   1.000
_cell.angle_alpha   90.00
_cell.angle_beta   90.00
_cell.angle_gamma   90.00
#
_symmetry.space_group_name_H-M   'P 1'
#
loop_
_entity.id
_entity.type
_entity.pdbx_description
1 polymer ?
#
loop_
_entity_poly.entity_id
_entity_poly.type
_entity_poly.pdbx_seq_one_letter_code
_entity_poly.pdbx_strand_id
1 'polypeptide(L)' 'MTTGSVANVSFVTTREEFQRRGLGRAVMTRALQDARGRGETHATLQSTPEGLRLYRRLGFSDVGVWQEWTPGR' A
#
# COMPACT_ATOMS: atom_id res chain seq x y z
N MET A 1 0.69 -20.52 -18.11
CA MET A 1 0.01 -19.62 -17.15
C MET A 1 1.09 -19.07 -16.24
N THR A 2 1.62 -17.89 -16.54
CA THR A 2 2.56 -17.23 -15.64
C THR A 2 1.76 -16.73 -14.44
N THR A 3 2.00 -17.29 -13.26
CA THR A 3 1.51 -16.70 -12.01
C THR A 3 1.95 -15.24 -12.02
N GLY A 4 1.01 -14.30 -12.09
CA GLY A 4 1.33 -12.87 -12.14
C GLY A 4 2.20 -12.52 -10.93
N SER A 5 3.33 -11.86 -11.16
CA SER A 5 4.19 -11.44 -10.06
C SER A 5 3.56 -10.25 -9.34
N VAL A 6 3.66 -10.24 -8.01
CA VAL A 6 2.98 -9.31 -7.11
C VAL A 6 4.00 -8.63 -6.19
N ALA A 7 3.99 -7.30 -6.14
CA ALA A 7 4.71 -6.53 -5.13
C ALA A 7 3.88 -6.33 -3.87
N ASN A 8 4.40 -6.71 -2.70
CA ASN A 8 3.81 -6.29 -1.43
C ASN A 8 4.46 -4.98 -0.96
N VAL A 9 3.65 -4.01 -0.54
CA VAL A 9 4.11 -2.75 0.05
C VAL A 9 3.66 -2.68 1.51
N SER A 10 4.63 -2.56 2.41
CA SER A 10 4.43 -2.60 3.86
C SER A 10 5.11 -1.42 4.56
N PHE A 11 4.69 -1.13 5.79
CA PHE A 11 5.28 -0.11 6.68
C PHE A 11 5.35 1.31 6.09
N VAL A 12 4.40 1.66 5.22
CA VAL A 12 4.26 3.01 4.70
C VAL A 12 3.69 3.90 5.80
N THR A 13 4.54 4.74 6.37
CA THR A 13 4.16 5.70 7.40
C THR A 13 4.69 7.09 7.07
N THR A 14 3.98 8.12 7.54
CA THR A 14 4.44 9.50 7.50
C THR A 14 4.29 10.05 8.91
N ARG A 15 5.41 10.50 9.49
CA ARG A 15 5.44 11.22 10.76
C ARG A 15 4.39 12.33 10.77
N GLU A 16 3.64 12.44 11.86
CA GLU A 16 2.43 13.27 11.96
C GLU A 16 2.65 14.72 11.52
N GLU A 17 3.74 15.32 11.97
CA GLU A 17 4.15 16.69 11.67
C GLU A 17 4.40 16.96 10.16
N PHE A 18 4.57 15.91 9.36
CA PHE A 18 4.79 15.97 7.91
C PHE A 18 3.61 15.44 7.07
N GLN A 19 2.51 15.04 7.69
CA GLN A 19 1.33 14.55 6.99
C GLN A 19 0.62 15.65 6.18
N ARG A 20 -0.28 15.22 5.29
CA ARG A 20 -1.10 16.10 4.41
C ARG A 20 -0.30 16.99 3.43
N ARG A 21 1.00 16.78 3.30
CA ARG A 21 1.89 17.44 2.34
C ARG A 21 2.13 16.65 1.04
N GLY A 22 1.44 15.53 0.86
CA GLY A 22 1.58 14.67 -0.33
C GLY A 22 2.75 13.67 -0.29
N LEU A 23 3.52 13.61 0.80
CA LEU A 23 4.69 12.72 0.93
C LEU A 23 4.35 11.24 0.74
N GLY A 24 3.29 10.75 1.40
CA GLY A 24 2.84 9.36 1.21
C GLY A 24 2.48 9.03 -0.24
N ARG A 25 1.88 9.98 -0.98
CA ARG A 25 1.62 9.81 -2.42
C ARG A 25 2.91 9.75 -3.22
N ALA A 26 3.87 10.61 -2.91
CA ALA A 26 5.16 10.65 -3.61
C ALA A 26 5.92 9.31 -3.45
N VAL A 27 6.06 8.84 -2.21
CA VAL A 27 6.73 7.56 -1.91
C VAL A 27 6.02 6.39 -2.58
N MET A 28 4.69 6.29 -2.46
CA MET A 28 3.93 5.21 -3.08
C MET A 28 4.01 5.23 -4.61
N THR A 29 3.95 6.42 -5.23
CA THR A 29 4.07 6.54 -6.69
C THR A 29 5.41 5.99 -7.15
N ARG A 30 6.50 6.34 -6.46
CA ARG A 30 7.82 5.83 -6.80
C ARG A 30 7.93 4.32 -6.60
N ALA A 31 7.45 3.80 -5.47
CA ALA A 31 7.47 2.37 -5.19
C ALA A 31 6.72 1.54 -6.26
N LEU A 32 5.56 2.03 -6.71
CA LEU A 32 4.78 1.37 -7.76
C LEU A 32 5.46 1.44 -9.14
N GLN A 33 6.13 2.54 -9.46
CA GLN A 33 6.94 2.66 -10.67
C GLN A 33 8.10 1.66 -10.65
N ASP A 34 8.79 1.53 -9.52
CA ASP A 34 9.89 0.58 -9.35
C ASP A 34 9.40 -0.87 -9.45
N ALA A 35 8.25 -1.19 -8.85
CA ALA A 35 7.61 -2.50 -9.00
C ALA A 35 7.28 -2.83 -10.46
N ARG A 36 6.65 -1.88 -11.18
CA ARG A 36 6.37 -2.03 -12.60
C ARG A 36 7.65 -2.23 -13.42
N GLY A 37 8.73 -1.52 -13.09
CA GLY A 37 10.04 -1.67 -13.73
C GLY A 37 10.66 -3.06 -13.55
N ARG A 38 10.31 -3.77 -12.47
CA ARG A 38 10.70 -5.17 -12.22
C ARG A 38 9.78 -6.20 -12.91
N GLY A 39 8.77 -5.76 -13.66
CA GLY A 39 7.80 -6.63 -14.32
C GLY A 39 6.60 -7.01 -13.45
N GLU A 40 6.45 -6.40 -12.27
CA GLU A 40 5.31 -6.66 -11.39
C GLU A 40 4.01 -6.18 -12.03
N THR A 41 3.01 -7.07 -12.01
CA THR A 41 1.72 -6.81 -12.65
C THR A 41 0.68 -6.30 -11.67
N HIS A 42 0.87 -6.58 -10.38
CA HIS A 42 -0.02 -6.21 -9.29
C HIS A 42 0.76 -5.73 -8.08
N ALA A 43 0.12 -4.91 -7.25
CA ALA A 43 0.62 -4.52 -5.93
C ALA A 43 -0.44 -4.77 -4.87
N THR A 44 -0.03 -5.24 -3.70
CA THR A 44 -0.90 -5.47 -2.54
C THR A 44 -0.36 -4.73 -1.32
N LEU A 45 -1.27 -4.30 -0.45
CA LEU A 45 -0.95 -3.70 0.84
C LEU A 45 -2.09 -3.93 1.82
N GLN A 46 -1.77 -3.85 3.11
CA GLN A 46 -2.75 -3.68 4.17
C GLN A 46 -2.82 -2.21 4.54
N SER A 47 -4.03 -1.65 4.55
CA SER A 47 -4.25 -0.24 4.87
C SER A 47 -4.77 -0.09 6.30
N THR A 48 -4.35 0.97 6.98
CA THR A 48 -5.10 1.54 8.09
C THR A 48 -6.30 2.33 7.56
N PRO A 49 -7.32 2.65 8.38
CA PRO A 49 -8.45 3.48 7.96
C PRO A 49 -8.02 4.84 7.39
N GLU A 50 -6.99 5.46 7.96
CA GLU A 50 -6.46 6.77 7.55
C GLU A 50 -5.78 6.70 6.17
N GLY A 51 -5.17 5.56 5.84
CA GLY A 51 -4.49 5.30 4.57
C GLY A 51 -5.44 5.06 3.40
N LEU A 52 -6.68 4.62 3.63
CA LEU A 52 -7.61 4.17 2.59
C LEU A 52 -7.82 5.23 1.50
N ARG A 53 -8.00 6.49 1.90
CA ARG A 53 -8.21 7.59 0.95
C ARG A 53 -7.01 7.81 0.02
N LEU A 54 -5.80 7.59 0.50
CA LEU A 54 -4.59 7.68 -0.33
C LEU A 54 -4.55 6.53 -1.33
N TYR A 55 -4.71 5.29 -0.86
CA TYR A 55 -4.57 4.12 -1.72
C TYR A 55 -5.65 4.04 -2.80
N ARG A 56 -6.91 4.37 -2.47
CA ARG A 56 -7.98 4.48 -3.48
C ARG A 56 -7.66 5.51 -4.57
N ARG A 57 -7.05 6.65 -4.20
CA ARG A 57 -6.60 7.67 -5.17
C ARG A 57 -5.42 7.23 -6.03
N LEU A 58 -4.68 6.21 -5.60
CA LEU A 58 -3.61 5.57 -6.36
C LEU A 58 -4.11 4.41 -7.22
N GLY A 59 -5.41 4.12 -7.21
CA GLY A 59 -6.04 3.07 -8.02
C GLY A 59 -6.17 1.72 -7.32
N PHE A 60 -5.87 1.61 -6.03
CA PHE A 60 -6.15 0.40 -5.27
C PHE A 60 -7.65 0.23 -5.04
N SER A 61 -8.09 -1.02 -5.06
CA SER A 61 -9.44 -1.45 -4.68
C SER A 61 -9.38 -2.32 -3.42
N ASP A 62 -10.44 -2.27 -2.62
CA ASP A 62 -10.57 -3.15 -1.46
C ASP A 62 -10.81 -4.59 -1.96
N VAL A 63 -10.03 -5.55 -1.44
CA VAL A 63 -10.13 -6.97 -1.79
C VAL A 63 -10.54 -7.85 -0.60
N GLY A 64 -10.64 -7.26 0.60
CA GLY A 64 -11.03 -7.95 1.82
C GLY A 64 -10.70 -7.14 3.06
N VAL A 65 -11.09 -7.69 4.23
CA VAL A 65 -10.75 -7.14 5.54
C VAL A 65 -9.65 -7.98 6.15
N TRP A 66 -8.59 -7.30 6.63
CA TRP A 66 -7.57 -7.96 7.43
C TRP A 66 -7.99 -7.98 8.90
N GLN A 67 -7.90 -9.15 9.53
CA GLN A 67 -8.16 -9.32 10.96
C GLN A 67 -6.87 -9.84 11.63
N GLU A 68 -6.47 -9.20 12.71
CA GLU A 68 -5.36 -9.64 13.53
C GLU A 68 -5.90 -10.26 14.83
N TRP A 69 -5.46 -11.47 15.13
CA TRP A 69 -5.80 -12.17 16.36
C TRP A 69 -4.60 -12.10 17.30
N THR A 70 -4.71 -11.29 18.34
CA THR A 70 -3.69 -11.21 19.38
C THR A 70 -4.10 -12.11 20.56
N PRO A 71 -3.16 -12.82 21.21
CA PRO A 71 -3.46 -13.56 22.42
C PRO A 71 -4.21 -12.67 23.43
N GLY A 72 -5.24 -13.24 24.05
CA GLY A 72 -5.89 -12.60 25.20
C GLY A 72 -4.85 -12.37 26.29
N ARG A 73 -4.81 -11.14 26.82
CA ARG A 73 -3.86 -10.73 27.83
C ARG A 73 -3.96 -11.57 29.09
#